data_AF-A0A820SK23-F1
#
_entry.id   AF-A0A820SK23-F1
#
_cell.length_a   1.000
_cell.length_b   1.000
_cell.length_c   1.000
_cell.angle_alpha   90.00
_cell.angle_beta   90.00
_cell.angle_gamma   90.00
#
_symmetry.space_group_name_H-M   'P 1'
#
loop_
_entity.id
_entity.type
_entity.pdbx_description
1 polymer ?
#
loop_
_entity_poly.entity_id
_entity_poly.type
_entity_poly.pdbx_seq_one_letter_code
_entity_poly.pdbx_strand_id
1 'polypeptide(L)'
;MDSLESRKRQGGCMKFLGEYWALLIKMLLLTKRKRGQTIAEFLLAYIFLILLLAMRYLLDRSYYQARQMTAFRPYDSMLSNSTTANITYYYPYSVCTDTIVRTAVSNLALNVPGFPTSVQSISDPTLSSFSNSTLETIFAYVYFTNIDASCNTYTSIPDQVQYTLRMQENGLTYYRAQQVKLSESDYFWKRSPEDYCQDNKTAINYTTQFLGVQYFIDLSIIEYTTSISQSISSIYMYHFGCPEVYLDQLHSGFNFFVPLFYSIIYVVTFILNVGYIVEERANKTKEYLRIFGLRTWVNNLVWVTRSMFIFFILTCISTGLSKVPLKGSSSAWNSASKAVFNYTHWTVLWTVLFVYSIQVSTFAVLFGQFFKRSNISFRIFVVNLN
;
A
#
# COMPACT_ATOMS: atom_id res chain seq x y z
N MET A 1 69.88 11.93 1.56
CA MET A 1 69.12 10.66 1.72
C MET A 1 67.73 10.75 1.09
N ASP A 2 67.06 11.91 1.10
CA ASP A 2 65.70 12.08 0.55
C ASP A 2 65.56 11.87 -0.97
N SER A 3 66.61 12.09 -1.78
CA SER A 3 66.51 11.88 -3.24
C SER A 3 66.56 10.41 -3.66
N LEU A 4 67.14 9.53 -2.85
CA LEU A 4 67.18 8.08 -3.07
C LEU A 4 65.88 7.39 -2.63
N GLU A 5 65.25 7.88 -1.55
CA GLU A 5 63.90 7.44 -1.16
C GLU A 5 62.83 7.90 -2.17
N SER A 6 62.95 9.12 -2.70
CA SER A 6 62.09 9.63 -3.77
C SER A 6 62.15 8.78 -5.05
N ARG A 7 63.36 8.40 -5.52
CA ARG A 7 63.51 7.50 -6.69
C ARG A 7 63.06 6.06 -6.41
N LYS A 8 63.26 5.52 -5.21
CA LYS A 8 62.71 4.21 -4.82
C LYS A 8 61.18 4.21 -4.75
N ARG A 9 60.56 5.30 -4.28
CA ARG A 9 59.10 5.49 -4.25
C ARG A 9 58.51 5.65 -5.65
N GLN A 10 59.13 6.43 -6.53
CA GLN A 10 58.70 6.57 -7.93
C GLN A 10 58.81 5.24 -8.70
N GLY A 11 59.90 4.48 -8.52
CA GLY A 11 60.04 3.14 -9.11
C GLY A 11 59.03 2.12 -8.58
N GLY A 12 58.60 2.26 -7.32
CA GLY A 12 57.58 1.41 -6.71
C GLY A 12 56.17 1.66 -7.27
N CYS A 13 55.79 2.93 -7.49
CA CYS A 13 54.48 3.30 -8.04
C CYS A 13 54.34 2.90 -9.52
N MET A 14 55.37 3.14 -10.34
CA MET A 14 55.38 2.70 -11.74
C MET A 14 55.36 1.18 -11.87
N LYS A 15 56.10 0.44 -11.03
CA LYS A 15 56.03 -1.03 -11.01
C LYS A 15 54.65 -1.54 -10.61
N PHE A 16 54.02 -0.93 -9.59
CA PHE A 16 52.66 -1.26 -9.18
C PHE A 16 51.64 -1.04 -10.32
N LEU A 17 51.70 0.11 -11.00
CA LEU A 17 50.81 0.40 -12.13
C LEU A 17 51.02 -0.58 -13.29
N GLY A 18 52.27 -0.96 -13.57
CA GLY A 18 52.60 -1.98 -14.57
C GLY A 18 52.04 -3.37 -14.21
N GLU A 19 52.23 -3.82 -12.97
CA GLU A 19 51.69 -5.10 -12.47
C GLU A 19 50.15 -5.12 -12.51
N TYR A 20 49.52 -4.03 -12.08
CA TYR A 20 48.07 -3.87 -12.08
C TYR A 20 47.50 -3.87 -13.51
N TRP A 21 48.13 -3.13 -14.42
CA TRP A 21 47.73 -3.07 -15.83
C TRP A 21 47.86 -4.42 -16.52
N ALA A 22 48.97 -5.15 -16.29
CA ALA A 22 49.18 -6.47 -16.86
C ALA A 22 48.11 -7.48 -16.39
N LEU A 23 47.74 -7.45 -15.10
CA LEU A 23 46.69 -8.29 -14.55
C LEU A 23 45.28 -7.90 -15.04
N LEU A 24 45.03 -6.60 -15.25
CA LEU A 24 43.80 -6.13 -15.89
C LEU A 24 43.68 -6.63 -17.32
N ILE A 25 44.75 -6.56 -18.12
CA ILE A 25 44.77 -7.10 -19.48
C ILE A 25 44.52 -8.61 -19.47
N LYS A 26 45.17 -9.36 -18.56
CA LYS A 26 44.91 -10.79 -18.37
C LYS A 26 43.42 -11.03 -18.13
N MET A 27 42.80 -10.26 -17.24
CA MET A 27 41.37 -10.38 -16.95
C MET A 27 40.49 -10.05 -18.15
N LEU A 28 40.78 -8.98 -18.90
CA LEU A 28 40.06 -8.62 -20.11
C LEU A 28 40.15 -9.72 -21.17
N LEU A 29 41.33 -10.33 -21.33
CA LEU A 29 41.55 -11.46 -22.23
C LEU A 29 40.79 -12.72 -21.79
N LEU A 30 40.76 -13.01 -20.48
CA LEU A 30 39.98 -14.12 -19.93
C LEU A 30 38.47 -13.93 -20.12
N THR A 31 37.97 -12.71 -19.91
CA THR A 31 36.58 -12.32 -20.20
C THR A 31 36.26 -12.51 -21.69
N LYS A 32 37.18 -12.09 -22.57
CA LYS A 32 37.03 -12.24 -24.03
C LYS A 32 37.05 -13.71 -24.48
N ARG A 33 37.67 -14.62 -23.73
CA ARG A 33 37.73 -16.07 -24.01
C ARG A 33 36.50 -16.82 -23.50
N LYS A 34 35.93 -16.41 -22.35
CA LYS A 34 34.68 -16.98 -21.78
C LYS A 34 33.46 -16.08 -22.05
N ARG A 35 33.18 -15.77 -23.33
CA ARG A 35 32.08 -14.85 -23.70
C ARG A 35 30.69 -15.36 -23.31
N GLY A 36 30.43 -16.66 -23.47
CA GLY A 36 29.09 -17.22 -23.17
C GLY A 36 28.69 -17.04 -21.71
N GLN A 37 29.65 -17.14 -20.78
CA GLN A 37 29.38 -17.05 -19.35
C GLN A 37 29.12 -15.60 -18.89
N THR A 38 29.82 -14.63 -19.49
CA THR A 38 29.61 -13.20 -19.21
C THR A 38 28.33 -12.69 -19.86
N ILE A 39 27.97 -13.20 -21.04
CA ILE A 39 26.67 -12.92 -21.66
C ILE A 39 25.54 -13.46 -20.77
N ALA A 40 25.65 -14.69 -20.26
CA ALA A 40 24.65 -15.27 -19.37
C ALA A 40 24.44 -14.47 -18.07
N GLU A 41 25.51 -13.90 -17.51
CA GLU A 41 25.45 -13.02 -16.34
C GLU A 41 24.59 -11.77 -16.60
N PHE A 42 24.83 -11.08 -17.71
CA PHE A 42 24.03 -9.91 -18.10
C PHE A 42 22.60 -10.30 -18.50
N LEU A 43 22.40 -11.42 -19.17
CA LEU A 43 21.08 -11.90 -19.61
C LEU A 43 20.19 -12.21 -18.41
N LEU A 44 20.73 -12.87 -17.38
CA LEU A 44 19.97 -13.19 -16.16
C LEU A 44 19.59 -11.93 -15.37
N ALA A 45 20.49 -10.96 -15.23
CA ALA A 45 20.17 -9.67 -14.63
C ALA A 45 19.12 -8.89 -15.43
N TYR A 46 19.18 -8.98 -16.76
CA TYR A 46 18.22 -8.34 -17.66
C TYR A 46 16.82 -8.95 -17.58
N ILE A 47 16.70 -10.27 -17.37
CA ILE A 47 15.41 -10.95 -17.17
C ILE A 47 14.67 -10.36 -15.96
N PHE A 48 15.34 -10.16 -14.82
CA PHE A 48 14.70 -9.58 -13.64
C PHE A 48 14.35 -8.10 -13.84
N LEU A 49 15.14 -7.34 -14.60
CA LEU A 49 14.79 -5.97 -14.98
C LEU A 49 13.58 -5.89 -15.90
N ILE A 50 13.49 -6.79 -16.88
CA ILE A 50 12.29 -6.92 -17.73
C ILE A 50 11.08 -7.30 -16.88
N LEU A 51 11.24 -8.20 -15.91
CA LEU A 51 10.15 -8.60 -15.03
C LEU A 51 9.65 -7.43 -14.18
N LEU A 52 10.55 -6.60 -13.66
CA LEU A 52 10.20 -5.35 -12.97
C LEU A 52 9.43 -4.39 -13.91
N LEU A 53 9.87 -4.24 -15.16
CA LEU A 53 9.17 -3.43 -16.16
C LEU A 53 7.80 -4.01 -16.54
N ALA A 54 7.70 -5.33 -16.64
CA ALA A 54 6.43 -6.02 -16.92
C ALA A 54 5.46 -5.83 -15.75
N MET A 55 5.92 -5.96 -14.50
CA MET A 55 5.14 -5.62 -13.32
C MET A 55 4.68 -4.16 -13.36
N ARG A 56 5.56 -3.22 -13.74
CA ARG A 56 5.18 -1.81 -13.90
C ARG A 56 4.15 -1.59 -15.02
N TYR A 57 4.25 -2.35 -16.10
CA TYR A 57 3.31 -2.28 -17.22
C TYR A 57 1.92 -2.80 -16.83
N LEU A 58 1.86 -3.90 -16.06
CA LEU A 58 0.62 -4.51 -15.59
C LEU A 58 -0.11 -3.67 -14.53
N LEU A 59 0.65 -2.95 -13.70
CA LEU A 59 0.06 -2.15 -12.63
C LEU A 59 -0.43 -0.79 -13.12
N ASP A 60 -1.64 -0.44 -12.72
CA ASP A 60 -2.27 0.79 -13.15
C ASP A 60 -1.88 2.01 -12.31
N ARG A 61 -1.87 3.15 -13.02
CA ARG A 61 -1.67 4.47 -12.44
C ARG A 61 -2.79 5.35 -12.97
N SER A 62 -3.74 5.63 -12.09
CA SER A 62 -4.93 6.40 -12.42
C SER A 62 -4.84 7.78 -11.78
N TYR A 63 -5.33 8.76 -12.52
CA TYR A 63 -5.52 10.12 -12.02
C TYR A 63 -6.97 10.32 -11.60
N TYR A 64 -7.16 10.86 -10.40
CA TYR A 64 -8.47 11.25 -9.87
C TYR A 64 -8.47 12.75 -9.66
N GLN A 65 -9.50 13.39 -10.23
CA GLN A 65 -9.77 14.80 -10.00
C GLN A 65 -10.28 15.01 -8.58
N ALA A 66 -10.03 16.21 -8.05
CA ALA A 66 -10.53 16.61 -6.75
C ALA A 66 -12.07 16.49 -6.70
N ARG A 67 -12.58 15.80 -5.69
CA ARG A 67 -14.02 15.72 -5.41
C ARG A 67 -14.37 16.84 -4.45
N GLN A 68 -15.17 17.80 -4.91
CA GLN A 68 -15.61 18.91 -4.07
C GLN A 68 -16.53 18.43 -2.94
N MET A 69 -16.58 19.21 -1.86
CA MET A 69 -17.55 19.03 -0.78
C MET A 69 -18.95 19.24 -1.35
N THR A 70 -19.84 18.25 -1.27
CA THR A 70 -21.25 18.45 -1.59
C THR A 70 -22.05 18.41 -0.29
N ALA A 71 -22.95 19.38 -0.18
CA ALA A 71 -23.94 19.42 0.87
C ALA A 71 -25.05 18.45 0.51
N PHE A 72 -25.45 17.63 1.45
CA PHE A 72 -26.63 16.77 1.33
C PHE A 72 -27.48 16.90 2.59
N ARG A 73 -28.78 16.66 2.47
CA ARG A 73 -29.64 16.58 3.64
C ARG A 73 -29.60 15.17 4.21
N PRO A 74 -29.68 15.01 5.54
CA PRO A 74 -29.67 13.70 6.20
C PRO A 74 -30.72 12.71 5.67
N TYR A 75 -31.80 13.22 5.09
CA TYR A 75 -32.94 12.46 4.59
C TYR A 75 -33.05 12.43 3.05
N ASP A 76 -32.05 12.92 2.31
CA ASP A 76 -32.04 12.85 0.83
C ASP A 76 -31.76 11.42 0.31
N SER A 77 -31.54 10.44 1.19
CA SER A 77 -31.33 9.03 0.84
C SER A 77 -32.58 8.41 0.21
N MET A 78 -32.45 7.80 -0.96
CA MET A 78 -33.53 7.02 -1.58
C MET A 78 -33.80 5.74 -0.80
N LEU A 79 -35.08 5.46 -0.49
CA LEU A 79 -35.47 4.13 -0.04
C LEU A 79 -35.22 3.13 -1.18
N SER A 80 -34.51 2.04 -0.88
CA SER A 80 -34.48 0.90 -1.78
C SER A 80 -35.90 0.34 -1.89
N ASN A 81 -36.46 0.31 -3.11
CA ASN A 81 -37.79 -0.22 -3.43
C ASN A 81 -38.02 -1.69 -3.03
N SER A 82 -37.03 -2.38 -2.45
CA SER A 82 -37.05 -3.81 -2.13
C SER A 82 -37.13 -4.14 -0.63
N THR A 83 -37.45 -3.18 0.25
CA THR A 83 -37.48 -3.46 1.70
C THR A 83 -38.84 -4.02 2.12
N THR A 84 -38.85 -5.26 2.62
CA THR A 84 -39.99 -5.89 3.31
C THR A 84 -40.26 -5.27 4.68
N ALA A 85 -39.30 -4.49 5.18
CA ALA A 85 -39.34 -3.83 6.47
C ALA A 85 -40.18 -2.55 6.39
N ASN A 86 -41.24 -2.50 7.20
CA ASN A 86 -42.27 -1.46 7.12
C ASN A 86 -42.76 -0.94 8.48
N ILE A 87 -42.28 -1.48 9.61
CA ILE A 87 -42.71 -1.07 10.94
C ILE A 87 -41.54 -0.50 11.74
N THR A 88 -41.72 0.68 12.32
CA THR A 88 -40.82 1.25 13.33
C THR A 88 -41.31 0.89 14.73
N TYR A 89 -40.47 0.22 15.50
CA TYR A 89 -40.77 -0.15 16.87
C TYR A 89 -40.04 0.75 17.88
N TYR A 90 -40.65 1.00 19.03
CA TYR A 90 -39.99 1.76 20.10
C TYR A 90 -40.27 1.18 21.50
N TYR A 91 -39.34 1.45 22.41
CA TYR A 91 -39.39 1.06 23.83
C TYR A 91 -38.75 2.15 24.71
N PRO A 92 -39.25 2.41 25.93
CA PRO A 92 -40.47 1.86 26.52
C PRO A 92 -41.72 2.57 25.99
N TYR A 93 -42.90 1.98 26.20
CA TYR A 93 -44.16 2.65 25.93
C TYR A 93 -44.43 3.73 26.98
N SER A 94 -44.47 4.98 26.55
CA SER A 94 -44.92 6.16 27.31
C SER A 94 -45.61 7.16 26.37
N VAL A 95 -46.42 8.07 26.90
CA VAL A 95 -47.11 9.09 26.09
C VAL A 95 -46.10 10.01 25.41
N CYS A 96 -45.01 10.32 26.11
CA CYS A 96 -43.90 11.12 25.61
C CYS A 96 -43.22 10.45 24.40
N THR A 97 -42.80 9.19 24.55
CA THR A 97 -42.10 8.45 23.49
C THR A 97 -43.01 8.18 22.29
N ASP A 98 -44.31 7.92 22.51
CA ASP A 98 -45.26 7.74 21.41
C ASP A 98 -45.39 9.01 20.59
N THR A 99 -45.50 10.16 21.26
CA THR A 99 -45.56 11.47 20.59
C THR A 99 -44.28 11.74 19.80
N ILE A 100 -43.10 11.55 20.42
CA ILE A 100 -41.80 11.78 19.80
C ILE A 100 -41.61 10.92 18.55
N VAL A 101 -41.87 9.61 18.64
CA VAL A 101 -41.63 8.67 17.54
C VAL A 101 -42.66 8.83 16.43
N ARG A 102 -43.95 9.06 16.76
CA ARG A 102 -44.98 9.31 15.73
C ARG A 102 -44.74 10.62 14.99
N THR A 103 -44.38 11.69 15.71
CA THR A 103 -44.05 12.97 15.08
C THR A 103 -42.84 12.81 14.16
N ALA A 104 -41.77 12.12 14.60
CA ALA A 104 -40.60 11.83 13.78
C ALA A 104 -40.95 11.08 12.48
N VAL A 105 -41.71 9.97 12.59
CA VAL A 105 -42.07 9.14 11.44
C VAL A 105 -43.01 9.88 10.48
N SER A 106 -43.95 10.67 11.01
CA SER A 106 -44.85 11.49 10.18
C SER A 106 -44.09 12.55 9.38
N ASN A 107 -43.14 13.26 10.01
CA ASN A 107 -42.31 14.26 9.37
C ASN A 107 -41.35 13.63 8.34
N LEU A 108 -40.85 12.44 8.63
CA LEU A 108 -40.01 11.68 7.70
C LEU A 108 -40.81 11.23 6.47
N ALA A 109 -42.03 10.71 6.64
CA ALA A 109 -42.88 10.30 5.53
C ALA A 109 -43.36 11.47 4.64
N LEU A 110 -43.49 12.68 5.21
CA LEU A 110 -43.78 13.89 4.43
C LEU A 110 -42.61 14.33 3.53
N ASN A 111 -41.37 14.13 3.99
CA ASN A 111 -40.17 14.59 3.30
C ASN A 111 -39.53 13.52 2.41
N VAL A 112 -39.77 12.24 2.70
CA VAL A 112 -39.21 11.09 1.97
C VAL A 112 -40.33 10.23 1.41
N PRO A 113 -40.66 10.32 0.11
CA PRO A 113 -41.73 9.55 -0.49
C PRO A 113 -41.42 8.05 -0.46
N GLY A 114 -42.40 7.24 -0.04
CA GLY A 114 -42.27 5.78 0.06
C GLY A 114 -41.81 5.26 1.44
N PHE A 115 -41.59 6.15 2.42
CA PHE A 115 -41.19 5.76 3.76
C PHE A 115 -42.37 5.13 4.54
N PRO A 116 -42.15 4.03 5.29
CA PRO A 116 -43.21 3.39 6.08
C PRO A 116 -43.70 4.28 7.23
N THR A 117 -45.02 4.46 7.33
CA THR A 117 -45.66 5.26 8.38
C THR A 117 -46.07 4.46 9.62
N SER A 118 -45.88 3.13 9.60
CA SER A 118 -46.40 2.28 10.68
C SER A 118 -45.45 2.27 11.88
N VAL A 119 -46.03 2.56 13.06
CA VAL A 119 -45.31 2.69 14.33
C VAL A 119 -46.00 1.83 15.39
N GLN A 120 -45.22 1.01 16.10
CA GLN A 120 -45.72 0.14 17.17
C GLN A 120 -44.84 0.23 18.43
N SER A 121 -45.48 0.20 19.59
CA SER A 121 -44.79 0.17 20.88
C SER A 121 -44.54 -1.25 21.35
N ILE A 122 -43.44 -1.48 22.06
CA ILE A 122 -43.13 -2.79 22.67
C ILE A 122 -43.05 -2.64 24.19
N SER A 123 -43.54 -3.64 24.93
CA SER A 123 -43.46 -3.73 26.40
C SER A 123 -42.19 -4.40 26.91
N ASP A 124 -41.51 -5.17 26.07
CA ASP A 124 -40.28 -5.91 26.36
C ASP A 124 -39.05 -5.27 25.69
N PRO A 125 -37.93 -5.08 26.42
CA PRO A 125 -36.70 -4.49 25.87
C PRO A 125 -35.87 -5.47 25.02
N THR A 126 -35.97 -6.77 25.31
CA THR A 126 -35.30 -7.81 24.56
C THR A 126 -36.27 -8.35 23.53
N LEU A 127 -36.05 -8.07 22.24
CA LEU A 127 -36.83 -8.52 21.08
C LEU A 127 -36.89 -10.07 20.93
N SER A 128 -36.67 -10.84 21.99
CA SER A 128 -36.63 -12.31 22.05
C SER A 128 -37.98 -13.00 21.88
N SER A 129 -39.09 -12.26 22.03
CA SER A 129 -40.45 -12.77 21.83
C SER A 129 -40.93 -12.67 20.38
N PHE A 130 -40.16 -12.02 19.50
CA PHE A 130 -40.53 -11.82 18.09
C PHE A 130 -40.24 -13.09 17.26
N SER A 131 -41.20 -13.47 16.41
CA SER A 131 -40.97 -14.52 15.42
C SER A 131 -40.01 -14.02 14.32
N ASN A 132 -39.29 -14.93 13.65
CA ASN A 132 -38.40 -14.56 12.55
C ASN A 132 -39.09 -13.73 11.45
N SER A 133 -40.36 -14.02 11.16
CA SER A 133 -41.16 -13.25 10.20
C SER A 133 -41.41 -11.81 10.65
N THR A 134 -41.63 -11.57 11.95
CA THR A 134 -41.79 -10.21 12.49
C THR A 134 -40.47 -9.46 12.51
N LEU A 135 -39.34 -10.12 12.77
CA LEU A 135 -38.01 -9.50 12.72
C LEU A 135 -37.67 -8.96 11.33
N GLU A 136 -38.08 -9.66 10.27
CA GLU A 136 -37.88 -9.21 8.86
C GLU A 136 -38.75 -8.01 8.45
N THR A 137 -39.76 -7.67 9.26
CA THR A 137 -40.63 -6.50 9.04
C THR A 137 -40.16 -5.26 9.81
N ILE A 138 -39.18 -5.41 10.73
CA ILE A 138 -38.67 -4.30 11.53
C ILE A 138 -37.79 -3.41 10.67
N PHE A 139 -38.25 -2.18 10.47
CA PHE A 139 -37.48 -1.16 9.77
C PHE A 139 -36.47 -0.48 10.71
N ALA A 140 -36.98 0.02 11.83
CA ALA A 140 -36.19 0.68 12.86
C ALA A 140 -36.68 0.27 14.26
N TYR A 141 -35.76 0.21 15.21
CA TYR A 141 -36.02 -0.03 16.62
C TYR A 141 -35.35 1.08 17.44
N VAL A 142 -36.16 1.82 18.20
CA VAL A 142 -35.73 2.95 19.03
C VAL A 142 -35.88 2.57 20.50
N TYR A 143 -34.76 2.53 21.22
CA TYR A 143 -34.72 2.20 22.64
C TYR A 143 -34.29 3.41 23.45
N PHE A 144 -35.18 3.98 24.25
CA PHE A 144 -34.85 5.08 25.17
C PHE A 144 -34.36 4.50 26.51
N THR A 145 -33.18 4.93 26.97
CA THR A 145 -32.57 4.40 28.21
C THR A 145 -33.02 5.14 29.45
N ASN A 146 -33.23 6.46 29.31
CA ASN A 146 -33.45 7.38 30.44
C ASN A 146 -34.87 7.95 30.46
N ILE A 147 -35.79 7.40 29.65
CA ILE A 147 -37.21 7.75 29.69
C ILE A 147 -37.95 6.57 30.28
N ASP A 148 -38.59 6.79 31.43
CA ASP A 148 -39.41 5.78 32.08
C ASP A 148 -40.79 5.67 31.41
N ALA A 149 -41.43 4.51 31.57
CA ALA A 149 -42.81 4.27 31.11
C ALA A 149 -43.86 5.21 31.77
N SER A 150 -43.48 5.90 32.84
CA SER A 150 -44.31 6.87 33.57
C SER A 150 -44.34 8.27 32.94
N CYS A 151 -43.60 8.50 31.85
CA CYS A 151 -43.59 9.79 31.18
C CYS A 151 -44.96 10.12 30.56
N ASN A 152 -45.57 11.18 31.07
CA ASN A 152 -46.87 11.72 30.69
C ASN A 152 -46.77 13.21 30.34
N THR A 153 -47.87 13.81 29.89
CA THR A 153 -47.95 15.22 29.45
C THR A 153 -47.51 16.26 30.49
N TYR A 154 -47.37 15.87 31.76
CA TYR A 154 -47.01 16.75 32.88
C TYR A 154 -45.61 16.51 33.44
N THR A 155 -44.92 15.44 33.01
CA THR A 155 -43.56 15.12 33.45
C THR A 155 -42.58 15.65 32.42
N SER A 156 -41.66 16.51 32.86
CA SER A 156 -40.57 16.97 32.02
C SER A 156 -39.65 15.80 31.65
N ILE A 157 -39.38 15.65 30.36
CA ILE A 157 -38.31 14.78 29.86
C ILE A 157 -36.97 15.27 30.44
N PRO A 158 -36.01 14.36 30.74
CA PRO A 158 -34.68 14.76 31.18
C PRO A 158 -33.99 15.69 30.16
N ASP A 159 -33.21 16.65 30.65
CA ASP A 159 -32.48 17.64 29.82
C ASP A 159 -31.60 16.99 28.75
N GLN A 160 -31.10 15.78 29.01
CA GLN A 160 -30.34 14.98 28.05
C GLN A 160 -31.03 13.63 27.82
N VAL A 161 -31.71 13.51 26.67
CA VAL A 161 -32.31 12.25 26.23
C VAL A 161 -31.24 11.32 25.67
N GLN A 162 -31.18 10.10 26.19
CA GLN A 162 -30.33 9.04 25.67
C GLN A 162 -31.21 7.97 25.03
N TYR A 163 -30.92 7.67 23.76
CA TYR A 163 -31.59 6.63 23.01
C TYR A 163 -30.61 5.84 22.15
N THR A 164 -31.00 4.61 21.81
CA THR A 164 -30.30 3.73 20.90
C THR A 164 -31.19 3.44 19.70
N LEU A 165 -30.71 3.79 18.50
CA LEU A 165 -31.37 3.47 17.24
C LEU A 165 -30.71 2.24 16.62
N ARG A 166 -31.52 1.25 16.24
CA ARG A 166 -31.09 0.08 15.47
C ARG A 166 -31.96 -0.05 14.24
N MET A 167 -31.36 -0.29 13.08
CA MET A 167 -32.09 -0.42 11.82
C MET A 167 -31.67 -1.67 11.07
N GLN A 168 -32.60 -2.22 10.31
CA GLN A 168 -32.30 -3.30 9.38
C GLN A 168 -31.90 -2.69 8.03
N GLU A 169 -30.60 -2.62 7.77
CA GLU A 169 -30.09 -2.19 6.47
C GLU A 169 -29.98 -3.40 5.53
N ASN A 170 -31.07 -3.70 4.83
CA ASN A 170 -31.06 -4.71 3.76
C ASN A 170 -30.59 -4.05 2.46
N GLY A 171 -29.32 -4.27 2.08
CA GLY A 171 -28.90 -4.08 0.68
C GLY A 171 -27.58 -3.38 0.42
N LEU A 172 -26.87 -2.88 1.44
CA LEU A 172 -25.53 -2.32 1.24
C LEU A 172 -24.49 -3.28 1.83
N THR A 173 -23.60 -3.75 0.95
CA THR A 173 -22.54 -4.74 1.21
C THR A 173 -21.98 -4.65 2.63
N TYR A 174 -22.23 -5.67 3.45
CA TYR A 174 -21.49 -5.99 4.68
C TYR A 174 -21.00 -4.77 5.47
N TYR A 175 -21.87 -4.13 6.26
CA TYR A 175 -21.42 -3.23 7.32
C TYR A 175 -20.79 -4.05 8.46
N ARG A 176 -19.63 -4.66 8.21
CA ARG A 176 -18.82 -5.27 9.27
C ARG A 176 -18.10 -4.14 10.01
N ALA A 177 -18.80 -3.48 10.94
CA ALA A 177 -18.20 -2.48 11.82
C ALA A 177 -16.95 -3.05 12.56
N GLN A 178 -16.93 -4.36 12.82
CA GLN A 178 -15.78 -5.07 13.39
C GLN A 178 -14.57 -5.19 12.44
N GLN A 179 -14.73 -5.00 11.13
CA GLN A 179 -13.63 -4.92 10.15
C GLN A 179 -13.15 -3.49 9.88
N VAL A 180 -13.88 -2.47 10.37
CA VAL A 180 -13.48 -1.05 10.23
C VAL A 180 -12.48 -0.64 11.31
N LYS A 181 -12.21 -1.50 12.29
CA LYS A 181 -10.94 -1.46 13.03
C LYS A 181 -9.83 -1.96 12.09
N LEU A 182 -9.49 -1.12 11.10
CA LEU A 182 -8.32 -1.30 10.27
C LEU A 182 -7.13 -1.35 11.24
N SER A 183 -6.43 -2.47 11.25
CA SER A 183 -5.19 -2.60 11.99
C SER A 183 -4.25 -1.49 11.55
N GLU A 184 -3.49 -0.86 12.45
CA GLU A 184 -2.48 0.13 12.07
C GLU A 184 -1.50 -0.41 11.00
N SER A 185 -1.37 -1.75 10.89
CA SER A 185 -0.61 -2.41 9.82
C SER A 185 -1.18 -2.22 8.41
N ASP A 186 -2.47 -1.90 8.24
CA ASP A 186 -3.10 -1.72 6.92
C ASP A 186 -2.62 -0.44 6.20
N TYR A 187 -2.10 0.55 6.94
CA TYR A 187 -1.50 1.76 6.37
C TYR A 187 -0.21 1.49 5.59
N PHE A 188 0.50 0.40 5.89
CA PHE A 188 1.74 0.05 5.19
C PHE A 188 1.50 -0.81 3.94
N TRP A 189 0.37 -1.52 3.84
CA TRP A 189 0.27 -2.66 2.91
C TRP A 189 -1.02 -2.74 2.08
N LYS A 190 -2.12 -2.05 2.44
CA LYS A 190 -3.41 -2.39 1.83
C LYS A 190 -4.25 -1.23 1.31
N ARG A 191 -4.19 -0.04 1.93
CA ARG A 191 -4.92 1.13 1.43
C ARG A 191 -4.17 2.43 1.69
N SER A 192 -3.68 3.05 0.64
CA SER A 192 -3.22 4.44 0.74
C SER A 192 -4.42 5.33 1.06
N PRO A 193 -4.25 6.51 1.70
CA PRO A 193 -5.33 7.49 1.89
C PRO A 193 -6.14 7.76 0.60
N GLU A 194 -5.44 7.62 -0.53
CA GLU A 194 -5.90 7.70 -1.91
C GLU A 194 -7.02 6.69 -2.27
N ASP A 195 -6.99 5.49 -1.70
CA ASP A 195 -7.98 4.44 -1.96
C ASP A 195 -9.36 4.75 -1.34
N TYR A 196 -9.39 5.54 -0.26
CA TYR A 196 -10.65 5.96 0.38
C TYR A 196 -11.45 6.91 -0.51
N CYS A 197 -10.78 7.69 -1.34
CA CYS A 197 -11.41 8.61 -2.28
C CYS A 197 -12.06 7.91 -3.49
N GLN A 198 -11.69 6.66 -3.75
CA GLN A 198 -12.28 5.85 -4.82
C GLN A 198 -13.50 5.07 -4.38
N ASP A 199 -13.62 4.79 -3.09
CA ASP A 199 -14.65 3.89 -2.61
C ASP A 199 -15.98 4.62 -2.70
N ASN A 200 -16.67 4.47 -3.83
CA ASN A 200 -18.01 5.02 -4.03
C ASN A 200 -18.98 4.44 -2.99
N LYS A 201 -18.60 3.35 -2.31
CA LYS A 201 -19.29 2.83 -1.13
C LYS A 201 -19.24 3.81 0.04
N THR A 202 -18.18 4.60 0.23
CA THR A 202 -18.17 5.63 1.28
C THR A 202 -19.21 6.72 1.03
N ALA A 203 -19.40 7.14 -0.24
CA ALA A 203 -20.48 8.05 -0.60
C ALA A 203 -21.87 7.41 -0.39
N ILE A 204 -22.01 6.13 -0.72
CA ILE A 204 -23.25 5.35 -0.49
C ILE A 204 -23.52 5.11 1.01
N ASN A 205 -22.49 5.05 1.85
CA ASN A 205 -22.58 4.77 3.29
C ASN A 205 -23.13 5.93 4.13
N TYR A 206 -23.06 7.17 3.61
CA TYR A 206 -23.66 8.34 4.27
C TYR A 206 -25.08 8.65 3.77
N THR A 207 -25.46 8.08 2.62
CA THR A 207 -26.82 8.13 2.09
C THR A 207 -27.66 6.95 2.57
N THR A 208 -27.37 6.44 3.77
CA THR A 208 -28.10 5.32 4.37
C THR A 208 -29.32 5.85 5.13
N GLN A 209 -30.35 5.01 5.26
CA GLN A 209 -31.62 5.38 5.88
C GLN A 209 -31.49 5.73 7.37
N PHE A 210 -30.40 5.29 8.00
CA PHE A 210 -30.09 5.54 9.41
C PHE A 210 -30.06 7.03 9.75
N LEU A 211 -29.39 7.82 8.91
CA LEU A 211 -29.14 9.23 9.16
C LEU A 211 -30.43 10.05 9.10
N GLY A 212 -31.33 9.69 8.18
CA GLY A 212 -32.66 10.27 8.08
C GLY A 212 -33.52 9.99 9.30
N VAL A 213 -33.57 8.74 9.76
CA VAL A 213 -34.33 8.36 10.96
C VAL A 213 -33.78 9.04 12.21
N GLN A 214 -32.46 9.03 12.38
CA GLN A 214 -31.80 9.72 13.49
C GLN A 214 -32.14 11.22 13.49
N TYR A 215 -32.04 11.87 12.33
CA TYR A 215 -32.34 13.29 12.17
C TYR A 215 -33.76 13.64 12.62
N PHE A 216 -34.78 12.89 12.18
CA PHE A 216 -36.17 13.19 12.56
C PHE A 216 -36.51 12.84 14.01
N ILE A 217 -35.85 11.83 14.60
CA ILE A 217 -35.98 11.53 16.04
C ILE A 217 -35.37 12.65 16.87
N ASP A 218 -34.17 13.12 16.53
CA ASP A 218 -33.52 14.22 17.25
C ASP A 218 -34.36 15.50 17.14
N LEU A 219 -34.89 15.81 15.95
CA LEU A 219 -35.80 16.94 15.76
C LEU A 219 -37.08 16.82 16.58
N SER A 220 -37.70 15.64 16.66
CA SER A 220 -38.93 15.48 17.43
C SER A 220 -38.69 15.55 18.94
N ILE A 221 -37.51 15.13 19.42
CA ILE A 221 -37.07 15.35 20.81
C ILE A 221 -36.90 16.85 21.08
N ILE A 222 -36.24 17.59 20.17
CA ILE A 222 -36.06 19.04 20.29
C ILE A 222 -37.41 19.77 20.28
N GLU A 223 -38.30 19.41 19.35
CA GLU A 223 -39.65 19.99 19.27
C GLU A 223 -40.45 19.73 20.55
N TYR A 224 -40.39 18.51 21.07
CA TYR A 224 -41.09 18.14 22.30
C TYR A 224 -40.55 18.88 23.53
N THR A 225 -39.23 19.02 23.64
CA THR A 225 -38.59 19.68 24.81
C THR A 225 -38.72 21.19 24.77
N THR A 226 -38.62 21.81 23.59
CA THR A 226 -38.63 23.28 23.46
C THR A 226 -40.03 23.85 23.19
N SER A 227 -40.99 23.02 22.78
CA SER A 227 -42.31 23.45 22.28
C SER A 227 -42.23 24.43 21.10
N ILE A 228 -41.07 24.53 20.44
CA ILE A 228 -40.85 25.35 19.26
C ILE A 228 -40.97 24.42 18.06
N SER A 229 -42.00 24.64 17.24
CA SER A 229 -42.12 23.99 15.93
C SER A 229 -41.04 24.56 15.01
N GLN A 230 -39.83 24.02 15.06
CA GLN A 230 -38.78 24.42 14.14
C GLN A 230 -39.14 23.93 12.73
N SER A 231 -39.35 24.86 11.80
CA SER A 231 -39.45 24.52 10.38
C SER A 231 -38.15 23.81 9.97
N ILE A 232 -38.28 22.61 9.37
CA ILE A 232 -37.27 21.56 9.11
C ILE A 232 -36.00 21.97 8.32
N SER A 233 -35.68 23.25 8.14
CA SER A 233 -35.03 23.68 6.89
C SER A 233 -33.50 23.89 6.85
N SER A 234 -32.68 23.64 7.88
CA SER A 234 -31.28 24.13 7.79
C SER A 234 -30.13 23.24 8.29
N ILE A 235 -30.32 21.94 8.51
CA ILE A 235 -29.18 21.07 8.84
C ILE A 235 -28.74 20.33 7.59
N TYR A 236 -27.59 20.77 7.09
CA TYR A 236 -26.90 20.13 5.98
C TYR A 236 -25.68 19.38 6.50
N MET A 237 -25.45 18.21 5.93
CA MET A 237 -24.25 17.44 6.18
C MET A 237 -23.28 17.63 5.02
N TYR A 238 -22.01 17.74 5.37
CA TYR A 238 -20.95 17.96 4.40
C TYR A 238 -20.03 16.76 4.32
N HIS A 239 -19.90 16.32 3.09
CA HIS A 239 -18.69 15.81 2.52
C HIS A 239 -17.34 16.41 2.92
N PHE A 240 -16.43 15.70 3.58
CA PHE A 240 -15.03 16.06 3.35
C PHE A 240 -14.67 15.74 1.90
N GLY A 241 -14.23 16.78 1.17
CA GLY A 241 -13.80 16.64 -0.21
C GLY A 241 -12.51 15.84 -0.30
N CYS A 242 -12.34 15.12 -1.40
CA CYS A 242 -11.09 14.44 -1.70
C CYS A 242 -10.21 15.35 -2.56
N PRO A 243 -8.91 15.53 -2.22
CA PRO A 243 -8.00 16.27 -3.06
C PRO A 243 -7.74 15.54 -4.39
N GLU A 244 -7.07 16.21 -5.32
CA GLU A 244 -6.55 15.56 -6.52
C GLU A 244 -5.47 14.55 -6.14
N VAL A 245 -5.56 13.34 -6.69
CA VAL A 245 -4.72 12.22 -6.26
C VAL A 245 -4.31 11.35 -7.45
N TYR A 246 -3.05 10.95 -7.47
CA TYR A 246 -2.54 9.93 -8.38
C TYR A 246 -2.46 8.59 -7.66
N LEU A 247 -3.41 7.70 -7.93
CA LEU A 247 -3.29 6.35 -7.39
C LEU A 247 -2.24 5.59 -8.19
N ASP A 248 -1.15 5.20 -7.54
CA ASP A 248 -0.13 4.33 -8.12
C ASP A 248 -0.09 2.99 -7.36
N GLN A 249 -0.61 1.94 -7.99
CA GLN A 249 -0.68 0.61 -7.38
C GLN A 249 0.71 0.02 -7.07
N LEU A 250 1.72 0.35 -7.87
CA LEU A 250 3.09 -0.10 -7.61
C LEU A 250 3.63 0.53 -6.33
N HIS A 251 3.34 1.81 -6.10
CA HIS A 251 3.76 2.52 -4.90
C HIS A 251 2.95 2.15 -3.67
N SER A 252 1.62 2.04 -3.79
CA SER A 252 0.72 1.77 -2.67
C SER A 252 0.79 0.32 -2.18
N GLY A 253 0.72 -0.66 -3.09
CA GLY A 253 0.60 -2.08 -2.73
C GLY A 253 1.87 -2.90 -2.93
N PHE A 254 2.75 -2.51 -3.85
CA PHE A 254 3.89 -3.32 -4.29
C PHE A 254 5.25 -2.65 -4.02
N ASN A 255 5.32 -1.71 -3.07
CA ASN A 255 6.54 -0.93 -2.81
C ASN A 255 7.75 -1.81 -2.46
N PHE A 256 7.55 -2.90 -1.71
CA PHE A 256 8.63 -3.80 -1.31
C PHE A 256 9.23 -4.61 -2.47
N PHE A 257 8.47 -4.82 -3.55
CA PHE A 257 8.95 -5.60 -4.70
C PHE A 257 10.07 -4.89 -5.43
N VAL A 258 10.02 -3.56 -5.52
CA VAL A 258 11.05 -2.77 -6.20
C VAL A 258 12.44 -3.06 -5.61
N PRO A 259 12.74 -2.79 -4.33
CA PRO A 259 14.05 -3.09 -3.75
C PRO A 259 14.38 -4.59 -3.77
N LEU A 260 13.38 -5.47 -3.68
CA LEU A 260 13.57 -6.91 -3.80
C LEU A 260 14.12 -7.31 -5.18
N PHE A 261 13.57 -6.78 -6.28
CA PHE A 261 14.09 -7.05 -7.62
C PHE A 261 15.54 -6.57 -7.78
N TYR A 262 15.83 -5.34 -7.32
CA TYR A 262 17.20 -4.82 -7.31
C TYR A 262 18.15 -5.71 -6.49
N SER A 263 17.70 -6.21 -5.33
CA SER A 263 18.50 -7.11 -4.51
C SER A 263 18.80 -8.42 -5.23
N ILE A 264 17.82 -9.04 -5.89
CA ILE A 264 17.99 -10.30 -6.63
C ILE A 264 18.96 -10.12 -7.79
N ILE A 265 18.82 -9.04 -8.56
CA ILE A 265 19.72 -8.69 -9.66
C ILE A 265 21.17 -8.66 -9.17
N TYR A 266 21.43 -7.96 -8.07
CA TYR A 266 22.78 -7.83 -7.52
C TYR A 266 23.30 -9.11 -6.89
N VAL A 267 22.44 -9.89 -6.22
CA VAL A 267 22.81 -11.18 -5.59
C VAL A 267 23.23 -12.20 -6.65
N VAL A 268 22.50 -12.27 -7.77
CA VAL A 268 22.85 -13.16 -8.87
C VAL A 268 24.24 -12.81 -9.44
N THR A 269 24.48 -11.54 -9.75
CA THR A 269 25.79 -11.05 -10.22
C THR A 269 26.88 -11.28 -9.18
N PHE A 270 26.56 -11.12 -7.89
CA PHE A 270 27.47 -11.41 -6.79
C PHE A 270 27.89 -12.89 -6.76
N ILE A 271 26.94 -13.83 -6.85
CA ILE A 271 27.23 -15.27 -6.81
C ILE A 271 28.14 -15.67 -7.98
N LEU A 272 27.88 -15.13 -9.17
CA LEU A 272 28.70 -15.38 -10.35
C LEU A 272 30.14 -14.84 -10.17
N ASN A 273 30.28 -13.61 -9.65
CA ASN A 273 31.59 -13.03 -9.33
C ASN A 273 32.37 -13.85 -8.30
N VAL A 274 31.72 -14.30 -7.22
CA VAL A 274 32.34 -15.19 -6.24
C VAL A 274 32.77 -16.51 -6.88
N GLY A 275 31.92 -17.11 -7.72
CA GLY A 275 32.23 -18.33 -8.45
C GLY A 275 33.52 -18.21 -9.28
N TYR A 276 33.72 -17.10 -9.98
CA TYR A 276 34.95 -16.84 -10.74
C TYR A 276 36.19 -16.71 -9.85
N ILE A 277 36.08 -16.02 -8.71
CA ILE A 277 37.18 -15.86 -7.76
C ILE A 277 37.61 -17.22 -7.19
N VAL A 278 36.62 -18.08 -6.87
CA VAL A 278 36.87 -19.41 -6.34
C VAL A 278 37.43 -20.35 -7.43
N GLU A 279 36.99 -20.23 -8.69
CA GLU A 279 37.55 -20.98 -9.82
C GLU A 279 39.04 -20.62 -10.05
N GLU A 280 39.38 -19.33 -10.06
CA GLU A 280 40.79 -18.91 -10.19
C GLU A 280 41.64 -19.44 -9.02
N ARG A 281 41.07 -19.45 -7.81
CA ARG A 281 41.74 -19.99 -6.64
C ARG A 281 41.92 -21.51 -6.72
N ALA A 282 40.91 -22.24 -7.17
CA ALA A 282 40.97 -23.69 -7.34
C ALA A 282 42.05 -24.11 -8.35
N ASN A 283 42.23 -23.31 -9.41
CA ASN A 283 43.27 -23.51 -10.43
C ASN A 283 44.67 -23.04 -9.97
N LYS A 284 44.83 -22.63 -8.71
CA LYS A 284 46.09 -22.12 -8.12
C LYS A 284 46.75 -21.00 -8.91
N THR A 285 45.99 -20.28 -9.75
CA THR A 285 46.57 -19.25 -10.64
C THR A 285 47.22 -18.12 -9.84
N LYS A 286 46.72 -17.84 -8.63
CA LYS A 286 47.34 -16.88 -7.70
C LYS A 286 48.71 -17.34 -7.20
N GLU A 287 48.93 -18.64 -7.00
CA GLU A 287 50.22 -19.20 -6.57
C GLU A 287 51.23 -19.12 -7.72
N TYR A 288 50.81 -19.47 -8.94
CA TYR A 288 51.64 -19.30 -10.13
C TYR A 288 52.06 -17.83 -10.33
N LEU A 289 51.13 -16.88 -10.21
CA LEU A 289 51.45 -15.44 -10.30
C LEU A 289 52.41 -14.96 -9.21
N ARG A 290 52.33 -15.54 -8.02
CA ARG A 290 53.26 -15.24 -6.93
C ARG A 290 54.68 -15.71 -7.24
N ILE A 291 54.83 -16.85 -7.93
CA ILE A 291 56.14 -17.36 -8.38
C ILE A 291 56.78 -16.41 -9.40
N PHE A 292 55.98 -15.79 -10.27
CA PHE A 292 56.44 -14.75 -11.20
C PHE A 292 56.73 -13.39 -10.54
N GLY A 293 56.62 -13.29 -9.20
CA GLY A 293 56.96 -12.08 -8.45
C GLY A 293 55.83 -11.06 -8.32
N LEU A 294 54.59 -11.38 -8.74
CA LEU A 294 53.47 -10.46 -8.57
C LEU A 294 52.92 -10.49 -7.14
N ARG A 295 52.55 -9.31 -6.63
CA ARG A 295 51.98 -9.15 -5.29
C ARG A 295 50.52 -9.63 -5.23
N THR A 296 50.20 -10.48 -4.26
CA THR A 296 48.86 -11.08 -4.09
C THR A 296 47.73 -10.05 -3.91
N TRP A 297 48.00 -8.93 -3.22
CA TRP A 297 46.99 -7.89 -3.00
C TRP A 297 46.60 -7.16 -4.30
N VAL A 298 47.50 -7.04 -5.27
CA VAL A 298 47.21 -6.44 -6.59
C VAL A 298 46.18 -7.29 -7.32
N ASN A 299 46.27 -8.62 -7.22
CA ASN A 299 45.26 -9.51 -7.80
C ASN A 299 43.87 -9.29 -7.19
N ASN A 300 43.79 -9.07 -5.87
CA ASN A 300 42.52 -8.77 -5.21
C ASN A 300 41.94 -7.42 -5.66
N LEU A 301 42.78 -6.39 -5.82
CA LEU A 301 42.36 -5.09 -6.38
C LEU A 301 41.83 -5.23 -7.81
N VAL A 302 42.50 -6.03 -8.64
CA VAL A 302 42.08 -6.28 -10.03
C VAL A 302 40.71 -6.97 -10.09
N TRP A 303 40.42 -7.89 -9.17
CA TRP A 303 39.07 -8.45 -9.01
C TRP A 303 38.03 -7.41 -8.60
N VAL A 304 38.35 -6.55 -7.63
CA VAL A 304 37.45 -5.45 -7.25
C VAL A 304 37.15 -4.57 -8.47
N THR A 305 38.17 -4.13 -9.21
CA THR A 305 37.98 -3.26 -10.39
C THR A 305 37.16 -3.92 -11.48
N ARG A 306 37.39 -5.21 -11.76
CA ARG A 306 36.58 -5.97 -12.72
C ARG A 306 35.11 -6.02 -12.29
N SER A 307 34.85 -6.42 -11.04
CA SER A 307 33.48 -6.52 -10.53
C SER A 307 32.80 -5.15 -10.53
N MET A 308 33.50 -4.08 -10.12
CA MET A 308 32.99 -2.70 -10.21
C MET A 308 32.58 -2.32 -11.62
N PHE A 309 33.36 -2.68 -12.64
CA PHE A 309 33.03 -2.36 -14.02
C PHE A 309 31.74 -3.06 -14.48
N ILE A 310 31.55 -4.32 -14.08
CA ILE A 310 30.32 -5.09 -14.37
C ILE A 310 29.12 -4.44 -13.67
N PHE A 311 29.24 -4.17 -12.36
CA PHE A 311 28.16 -3.53 -11.59
C PHE A 311 27.88 -2.10 -12.02
N PHE A 312 28.87 -1.36 -12.52
CA PHE A 312 28.70 -0.03 -13.11
C PHE A 312 27.80 -0.08 -14.34
N ILE A 313 28.08 -0.99 -15.29
CA ILE A 313 27.24 -1.19 -16.48
C ILE A 313 25.83 -1.58 -16.05
N LEU A 314 25.71 -2.52 -15.10
CA LEU A 314 24.43 -2.95 -14.57
C LEU A 314 23.63 -1.80 -13.93
N THR A 315 24.30 -0.93 -13.18
CA THR A 315 23.71 0.28 -12.58
C THR A 315 23.21 1.25 -13.64
N CYS A 316 24.01 1.53 -14.66
CA CYS A 316 23.63 2.41 -15.77
C CYS A 316 22.40 1.87 -16.53
N ILE A 317 22.37 0.57 -16.82
CA ILE A 317 21.23 -0.07 -17.49
C ILE A 317 19.99 -0.01 -16.59
N SER A 318 20.13 -0.42 -15.32
CA SER A 318 19.01 -0.49 -14.39
C SER A 318 18.38 0.89 -14.11
N THR A 319 19.21 1.92 -13.97
CA THR A 319 18.76 3.31 -13.81
C THR A 319 18.07 3.84 -15.06
N GLY A 320 18.63 3.56 -16.25
CA GLY A 320 18.03 3.91 -17.53
C GLY A 320 16.66 3.27 -17.71
N LEU A 321 16.57 1.95 -17.57
CA LEU A 321 15.30 1.21 -17.72
C LEU A 321 14.23 1.68 -16.73
N SER A 322 14.60 1.95 -15.48
CA SER A 322 13.64 2.37 -14.45
C SER A 322 13.09 3.78 -14.65
N LYS A 323 13.72 4.56 -15.53
CA LYS A 323 13.30 5.92 -15.93
C LYS A 323 12.57 5.96 -17.25
N VAL A 324 12.55 4.86 -18.02
CA VAL A 324 11.82 4.82 -19.29
C VAL A 324 10.33 5.07 -19.02
N PRO A 325 9.72 6.10 -19.65
CA PRO A 325 8.29 6.31 -19.55
C PRO A 325 7.57 5.23 -20.35
N LEU A 326 6.72 4.47 -19.67
CA LEU A 326 5.79 3.53 -20.26
C LEU A 326 4.46 4.25 -20.55
N LYS A 327 3.87 3.96 -21.71
CA LYS A 327 2.52 4.42 -22.04
C LYS A 327 1.53 3.75 -21.08
N GLY A 328 0.54 4.52 -20.62
CA GLY A 328 -0.50 3.99 -19.75
C GLY A 328 -1.31 2.89 -20.45
N SER A 329 -1.74 1.88 -19.70
CA SER A 329 -2.61 0.82 -20.23
C SER A 329 -3.93 1.43 -20.70
N SER A 330 -4.42 1.00 -21.86
CA SER A 330 -5.67 1.50 -22.47
C SER A 330 -6.93 1.07 -21.74
N SER A 331 -6.81 0.31 -20.65
CA SER A 331 -7.93 -0.23 -19.87
C SER A 331 -8.59 0.78 -18.92
N ALA A 332 -7.93 1.88 -18.58
CA ALA A 332 -8.45 2.88 -17.64
C ALA A 332 -8.70 4.24 -18.33
N TRP A 333 -9.88 4.81 -18.08
CA TRP A 333 -10.34 6.08 -18.65
C TRP A 333 -9.48 7.29 -18.22
N ASN A 334 -8.62 7.14 -17.21
CA ASN A 334 -7.72 8.18 -16.67
C ASN A 334 -6.27 7.70 -16.53
N SER A 335 -5.70 7.07 -17.56
CA SER A 335 -4.33 6.53 -17.52
C SER A 335 -3.26 7.63 -17.58
N ALA A 336 -2.47 7.79 -16.51
CA ALA A 336 -1.32 8.68 -16.47
C ALA A 336 -0.04 8.00 -16.99
N SER A 337 0.98 8.78 -17.39
CA SER A 337 2.31 8.25 -17.74
C SER A 337 2.95 7.54 -16.55
N LYS A 338 3.62 6.41 -16.80
CA LYS A 338 4.15 5.53 -15.75
C LYS A 338 5.62 5.24 -15.98
N ALA A 339 6.45 5.51 -14.98
CA ALA A 339 7.80 4.95 -14.86
C ALA A 339 7.93 4.26 -13.50
N VAL A 340 8.91 3.34 -13.35
CA VAL A 340 9.18 2.69 -12.05
C VAL A 340 9.49 3.74 -10.99
N PHE A 341 10.32 4.72 -11.34
CA PHE A 341 10.52 5.92 -10.53
C PHE A 341 10.11 7.14 -11.34
N ASN A 342 8.94 7.70 -11.08
CA ASN A 342 8.44 8.84 -11.84
C ASN A 342 9.06 10.18 -11.38
N TYR A 343 9.10 10.42 -10.07
CA TYR A 343 9.47 11.73 -9.51
C TYR A 343 10.93 11.86 -9.09
N THR A 344 11.65 10.75 -8.92
CA THR A 344 13.05 10.77 -8.47
C THR A 344 13.96 11.33 -9.57
N HIS A 345 14.99 12.11 -9.25
CA HIS A 345 16.02 12.43 -10.24
C HIS A 345 16.90 11.19 -10.54
N TRP A 346 17.30 11.03 -11.81
CA TRP A 346 18.10 9.88 -12.25
C TRP A 346 19.46 9.79 -11.54
N THR A 347 20.07 10.94 -11.22
CA THR A 347 21.37 11.04 -10.53
C THR A 347 21.33 10.44 -9.13
N VAL A 348 20.24 10.67 -8.39
CA VAL A 348 20.05 10.14 -7.03
C VAL A 348 19.96 8.61 -7.08
N LEU A 349 19.12 8.09 -7.97
CA LEU A 349 18.96 6.64 -8.16
C LEU A 349 20.29 5.99 -8.55
N TRP A 350 21.01 6.60 -9.50
CA TRP A 350 22.30 6.10 -9.96
C TRP A 350 23.36 6.12 -8.85
N THR A 351 23.43 7.20 -8.07
CA THR A 351 24.41 7.33 -7.00
C THR A 351 24.20 6.28 -5.91
N VAL A 352 22.96 6.05 -5.48
CA VAL A 352 22.63 5.04 -4.47
C VAL A 352 23.02 3.63 -4.94
N LEU A 353 22.65 3.27 -6.17
CA LEU A 353 22.99 1.98 -6.75
C LEU A 353 24.49 1.82 -7.00
N PHE A 354 25.20 2.90 -7.36
CA PHE A 354 26.64 2.89 -7.53
C PHE A 354 27.38 2.69 -6.20
N VAL A 355 26.96 3.36 -5.12
CA VAL A 355 27.52 3.13 -3.78
C VAL A 355 27.25 1.69 -3.32
N TYR A 356 26.04 1.17 -3.58
CA TYR A 356 25.72 -0.23 -3.29
C TYR A 356 26.60 -1.21 -4.09
N SER A 357 26.88 -0.91 -5.37
CA SER A 357 27.82 -1.66 -6.20
C SER A 357 29.21 -1.75 -5.59
N ILE A 358 29.66 -0.67 -4.92
CA ILE A 358 30.96 -0.64 -4.25
C ILE A 358 31.02 -1.63 -3.08
N GLN A 359 29.96 -1.64 -2.27
CA GLN A 359 29.83 -2.51 -1.11
C GLN A 359 29.76 -3.98 -1.53
N VAL A 360 28.92 -4.31 -2.53
CA VAL A 360 28.76 -5.70 -3.01
C VAL A 360 30.05 -6.23 -3.65
N SER A 361 30.76 -5.40 -4.43
CA SER A 361 32.02 -5.82 -5.07
C SER A 361 33.13 -6.13 -4.07
N THR A 362 33.29 -5.29 -3.04
CA THR A 362 34.29 -5.51 -1.99
C THR A 362 33.92 -6.73 -1.14
N PHE A 363 32.64 -6.89 -0.82
CA PHE A 363 32.13 -8.07 -0.13
C PHE A 363 32.33 -9.37 -0.93
N ALA A 364 32.14 -9.35 -2.25
CA ALA A 364 32.37 -10.53 -3.12
C ALA A 364 33.81 -11.04 -3.05
N VAL A 365 34.78 -10.11 -3.07
CA VAL A 365 36.20 -10.47 -2.98
C VAL A 365 36.55 -11.04 -1.61
N LEU A 366 36.00 -10.46 -0.54
CA LEU A 366 36.16 -10.96 0.83
C LEU A 366 35.55 -12.36 0.98
N PHE A 367 34.30 -12.53 0.55
CA PHE A 367 33.57 -13.78 0.66
C PHE A 367 34.24 -14.91 -0.16
N GLY A 368 34.73 -14.59 -1.35
CA GLY A 368 35.48 -15.51 -2.19
C GLY A 368 36.78 -16.03 -1.56
N GLN A 369 37.37 -15.33 -0.58
CA GLN A 369 38.55 -15.84 0.14
C GLN A 369 38.25 -16.96 1.14
N PHE A 370 37.00 -17.24 1.49
CA PHE A 370 36.67 -18.33 2.41
C PHE A 370 36.58 -19.69 1.73
N PHE A 371 36.23 -19.74 0.43
CA PHE A 371 36.00 -21.01 -0.27
C PHE A 371 37.25 -21.55 -0.95
N LYS A 372 37.49 -22.86 -0.78
CA LYS A 372 38.63 -23.60 -1.39
C LYS A 372 38.28 -24.37 -2.67
N ARG A 373 37.01 -24.73 -2.89
CA ARG A 373 36.54 -25.49 -4.07
C ARG A 373 35.35 -24.78 -4.72
N SER A 374 35.40 -24.61 -6.05
CA SER A 374 34.36 -23.92 -6.85
C SER A 374 32.97 -24.55 -6.70
N ASN A 375 32.90 -25.89 -6.73
CA ASN A 375 31.64 -26.62 -6.65
C ASN A 375 30.93 -26.50 -5.28
N ILE A 376 31.65 -26.23 -4.19
CA ILE A 376 31.04 -26.05 -2.86
C ILE A 376 30.43 -24.65 -2.76
N SER A 377 31.07 -23.64 -3.34
CA SER A 377 30.53 -22.27 -3.40
C SER A 377 29.23 -22.23 -4.19
N PHE A 378 29.16 -22.89 -5.35
CA PHE A 378 27.94 -22.94 -6.16
C PHE A 378 26.84 -23.80 -5.51
N ARG A 379 27.22 -24.93 -4.88
CA ARG A 379 26.27 -25.78 -4.14
C ARG A 379 25.66 -25.09 -2.91
N ILE A 380 26.39 -24.27 -2.16
CA ILE A 380 25.81 -23.56 -1.00
C ILE A 380 24.72 -22.56 -1.44
N PHE A 381 24.85 -21.96 -2.63
CA PHE A 381 23.82 -21.07 -3.16
C PHE A 381 22.66 -21.79 -3.85
N VAL A 382 22.88 -22.98 -4.42
CA VAL A 382 21.85 -23.77 -5.11
C VAL A 382 21.11 -24.74 -4.17
N VAL A 383 21.75 -25.24 -3.10
CA VAL A 383 21.16 -26.20 -2.16
C VAL A 383 20.16 -25.55 -1.19
N ASN A 384 20.15 -24.22 -1.05
CA ASN A 384 19.10 -23.50 -0.30
C ASN A 384 17.85 -23.19 -1.14
N LEU A 385 17.73 -23.74 -2.35
CA LEU A 385 16.56 -23.60 -3.24
C LEU A 385 15.85 -24.94 -3.52
N ASN A 386 16.17 -26.00 -2.78
CA ASN A 386 15.43 -27.27 -2.80
C ASN A 386 14.82 -27.58 -1.45
#